data_AF-A0AB74C602-F1
#
_entry.id   AF-A0AB74C602-F1
#
_cell.length_a   1.000
_cell.length_b   1.000
_cell.length_c   1.000
_cell.angle_alpha   90.00
_cell.angle_beta   90.00
_cell.angle_gamma   90.00
#
_symmetry.space_group_name_H-M   'P 1'
#
loop_
_entity.id
_entity.type
_entity.pdbx_description
1 polymer ?
#
loop_
_entity_poly.entity_id
_entity_poly.type
_entity_poly.pdbx_seq_one_letter_code
_entity_poly.pdbx_strand_id
1 'polypeptide(L)'
;MRPSFVLLAFLLGFASAVTESYNGQYADNCPSLCAHAGPSPANWTNIHHVRNLESCDQTVLFGLNIHNSVTDPNTILTIRACVASHGQTYEAAASPDVPQQPSQHNLVVAESCGAKVVKTAFTPQVGPSTLSKASSPAPQSTHVAEATRQLALFVDKSAECGTTILFAKHKSAVVGVYSGAQITKHAVRGFLDSFAEKQTSTVQICQPASAALTVGVVSAGFVDLAAAQVAIKDWNNGLCLDETIPATPVSMDVLVSTVDNSFNAPTNTTTISHDNITARGKP
;
A
#
# COMPACT_ATOMS: atom_id res chain seq x y z
N MET A 1 74.45 5.21 -14.81
CA MET A 1 73.76 5.47 -13.52
C MET A 1 72.29 5.69 -13.81
N ARG A 2 71.43 4.77 -13.36
CA ARG A 2 69.96 4.91 -13.39
C ARG A 2 69.51 5.76 -12.20
N PRO A 3 68.44 6.54 -12.35
CA PRO A 3 67.47 6.65 -11.28
C PRO A 3 66.08 6.22 -11.76
N SER A 4 65.50 5.31 -11.00
CA SER A 4 64.15 4.79 -11.12
C SER A 4 63.13 5.87 -10.75
N PHE A 5 62.12 6.08 -11.60
CA PHE A 5 60.91 6.80 -11.22
C PHE A 5 59.97 5.81 -10.53
N VAL A 6 59.75 5.99 -9.23
CA VAL A 6 58.73 5.26 -8.47
C VAL A 6 57.39 5.96 -8.72
N LEU A 7 56.46 5.23 -9.34
CA LEU A 7 55.04 5.62 -9.48
C LEU A 7 54.37 5.52 -8.10
N LEU A 8 53.89 6.64 -7.55
CA LEU A 8 53.01 6.64 -6.39
C LEU A 8 51.56 6.66 -6.88
N ALA A 9 50.92 5.49 -6.96
CA ALA A 9 49.49 5.39 -7.21
C ALA A 9 48.73 5.73 -5.91
N PHE A 10 48.08 6.90 -5.88
CA PHE A 10 47.14 7.25 -4.83
C PHE A 10 45.88 6.38 -4.96
N LEU A 11 45.78 5.36 -4.12
CA LEU A 11 44.53 4.66 -3.83
C LEU A 11 43.67 5.58 -2.96
N LEU A 12 42.88 6.45 -3.59
CA LEU A 12 41.74 7.08 -2.92
C LEU A 12 40.64 6.04 -2.78
N GLY A 13 40.60 5.39 -1.61
CA GLY A 13 39.43 4.61 -1.22
C GLY A 13 38.22 5.53 -1.15
N PHE A 14 37.16 5.19 -1.89
CA PHE A 14 35.85 5.83 -1.75
C PHE A 14 35.30 5.49 -0.35
N ALA A 15 35.68 6.28 0.65
CA ALA A 15 34.98 6.27 1.92
C ALA A 15 33.65 7.00 1.69
N SER A 16 32.55 6.24 1.60
CA SER A 16 31.22 6.85 1.68
C SER A 16 31.12 7.59 3.01
N ALA A 17 30.86 8.89 2.95
CA ALA A 17 30.69 9.71 4.14
C ALA A 17 29.41 9.26 4.86
N VAL A 18 29.56 8.56 5.97
CA VAL A 18 28.44 8.23 6.84
C VAL A 18 28.01 9.54 7.50
N THR A 19 26.88 10.11 7.05
CA THR A 19 26.33 11.30 7.71
C THR A 19 25.61 10.87 8.98
N GLU A 20 26.05 11.43 10.12
CA GLU A 20 25.37 11.24 11.39
C GLU A 20 24.19 12.21 11.44
N SER A 21 22.99 11.68 11.19
CA SER A 21 21.75 12.42 11.42
C SER A 21 21.09 11.90 12.70
N TYR A 22 20.25 12.74 13.32
CA TYR A 22 19.45 12.42 14.53
C TYR A 22 18.60 11.13 14.39
N ASN A 23 18.46 10.55 13.19
CA ASN A 23 17.64 9.37 12.90
C ASN A 23 18.46 8.10 12.55
N GLY A 24 19.79 8.12 12.73
CA GLY A 24 20.70 7.03 12.41
C GLY A 24 21.77 7.39 11.37
N GLN A 25 22.80 6.55 11.28
CA GLN A 25 23.89 6.63 10.31
C GLN A 25 23.41 6.13 8.94
N TYR A 26 23.10 7.04 8.02
CA TYR A 26 22.83 6.70 6.63
C TYR A 26 23.86 7.42 5.74
N ALA A 27 24.44 6.68 4.79
CA ALA A 27 25.44 7.24 3.89
C ALA A 27 24.86 8.35 2.98
N ASP A 28 23.55 8.34 2.71
CA ASP A 28 22.96 9.11 1.59
C ASP A 28 21.65 9.89 1.92
N ASN A 29 21.33 10.18 3.19
CA ASN A 29 20.07 10.85 3.60
C ASN A 29 18.76 10.17 3.13
N CYS A 30 18.83 8.92 2.69
CA CYS A 30 17.71 8.11 2.23
C CYS A 30 17.40 6.96 3.22
N PRO A 31 16.14 6.47 3.26
CA PRO A 31 15.79 5.23 3.96
C PRO A 31 16.60 4.01 3.49
N SER A 32 16.53 2.90 4.23
CA SER A 32 17.09 1.63 3.77
C SER A 32 16.42 1.14 2.48
N LEU A 33 17.15 0.32 1.71
CA LEU A 33 16.60 -0.27 0.48
C LEU A 33 15.45 -1.21 0.82
N CYS A 34 14.37 -1.13 0.04
CA CYS A 34 13.24 -2.05 0.15
C CYS A 34 13.67 -3.51 -0.09
N ALA A 35 14.71 -3.74 -0.91
CA ALA A 35 15.30 -5.07 -1.12
C ALA A 35 15.85 -5.68 0.19
N HIS A 36 16.32 -4.84 1.12
CA HIS A 36 16.83 -5.29 2.41
C HIS A 36 15.72 -5.36 3.47
N ALA A 37 14.82 -4.37 3.48
CA ALA A 37 13.72 -4.33 4.44
C ALA A 37 12.63 -5.39 4.18
N GLY A 38 12.53 -5.84 2.92
CA GLY A 38 11.53 -6.79 2.46
C GLY A 38 10.14 -6.18 2.25
N PRO A 39 9.16 -7.01 1.89
CA PRO A 39 7.82 -6.55 1.52
C PRO A 39 6.96 -6.14 2.72
N SER A 40 7.38 -6.41 3.95
CA SER A 40 6.66 -6.01 5.17
C SER A 40 7.02 -4.58 5.57
N PRO A 41 6.07 -3.63 5.55
CA PRO A 41 6.34 -2.25 5.96
C PRO A 41 6.75 -2.12 7.43
N ALA A 42 6.52 -3.14 8.27
CA ALA A 42 6.96 -3.16 9.67
C ALA A 42 8.50 -3.15 9.81
N ASN A 43 9.22 -3.60 8.79
CA ASN A 43 10.69 -3.65 8.78
C ASN A 43 11.34 -2.41 8.14
N TRP A 44 10.53 -1.45 7.68
CA TRP A 44 11.02 -0.27 6.98
C TRP A 44 11.60 0.76 7.95
N THR A 45 12.44 1.66 7.42
CA THR A 45 13.02 2.76 8.21
C THR A 45 11.90 3.66 8.76
N ASN A 46 11.93 3.95 10.06
CA ASN A 46 11.01 4.91 10.67
C ASN A 46 11.55 6.34 10.54
N ILE A 47 10.72 7.23 10.04
CA ILE A 47 10.99 8.65 9.84
C ILE A 47 9.91 9.45 10.56
N HIS A 48 10.32 10.48 11.29
CA HIS A 48 9.40 11.28 12.13
C HIS A 48 9.00 12.63 11.56
N HIS A 49 9.61 13.04 10.44
CA HIS A 49 9.32 14.32 9.79
C HIS A 49 9.24 14.15 8.28
N VAL A 50 8.20 14.71 7.67
CA VAL A 50 8.00 14.69 6.20
C VAL A 50 9.21 15.26 5.47
N ARG A 51 9.81 16.35 5.98
CA ARG A 51 11.00 16.99 5.39
C ARG A 51 12.18 16.04 5.19
N ASN A 52 12.29 14.97 5.98
CA ASN A 52 13.38 14.01 5.84
C ASN A 52 13.23 13.13 4.58
N LEU A 53 12.05 13.08 3.98
CA LEU A 53 11.84 12.45 2.67
C LEU A 53 12.24 13.38 1.53
N GLU A 54 12.31 14.69 1.76
CA GLU A 54 12.61 15.69 0.74
C GLU A 54 14.03 15.53 0.22
N SER A 55 14.99 15.29 1.13
CA SER A 55 16.42 15.13 0.85
C SER A 55 16.78 13.91 0.02
N CYS A 56 15.86 12.94 -0.15
CA CYS A 56 16.12 11.72 -0.89
C CYS A 56 15.57 11.82 -2.32
N ASP A 57 16.44 11.94 -3.33
CA ASP A 57 16.03 12.05 -4.74
C ASP A 57 15.61 10.73 -5.39
N GLN A 58 15.80 9.60 -4.69
CA GLN A 58 15.42 8.27 -5.15
C GLN A 58 13.91 8.04 -5.00
N THR A 59 13.40 6.94 -5.58
CA THR A 59 12.00 6.57 -5.37
C THR A 59 11.83 5.96 -3.98
N VAL A 60 11.12 6.66 -3.10
CA VAL A 60 10.85 6.22 -1.74
C VAL A 60 9.41 5.70 -1.68
N LEU A 61 9.23 4.43 -1.32
CA LEU A 61 7.94 3.89 -0.91
C LEU A 61 7.75 4.20 0.57
N PHE A 62 6.56 4.68 0.94
CA PHE A 62 6.29 4.99 2.33
C PHE A 62 4.81 4.82 2.71
N GLY A 63 4.62 4.46 3.97
CA GLY A 63 3.33 4.42 4.65
C GLY A 63 3.34 5.35 5.86
N LEU A 64 2.21 6.00 6.12
CA LEU A 64 1.99 6.86 7.28
C LEU A 64 0.54 6.74 7.74
N ASN A 65 0.25 7.17 8.96
CA ASN A 65 -1.12 7.23 9.44
C ASN A 65 -1.87 8.37 8.73
N ILE A 66 -2.81 8.02 7.86
CA ILE A 66 -3.62 8.96 7.08
C ILE A 66 -4.59 9.82 7.90
N HIS A 67 -4.81 9.48 9.18
CA HIS A 67 -5.63 10.28 10.10
C HIS A 67 -4.82 11.34 10.84
N ASN A 68 -3.49 11.21 10.88
CA ASN A 68 -2.58 12.15 11.51
C ASN A 68 -2.13 13.17 10.46
N SER A 69 -2.55 14.44 10.60
CA SER A 69 -2.26 15.47 9.60
C SER A 69 -0.76 15.66 9.39
N VAL A 70 -0.30 15.61 8.14
CA VAL A 70 1.10 15.90 7.79
C VAL A 70 1.47 17.39 7.93
N THR A 71 0.48 18.27 8.08
CA THR A 71 0.70 19.72 8.22
C THR A 71 0.63 20.21 9.66
N ASP A 72 0.26 19.36 10.62
CA ASP A 72 0.20 19.74 12.03
C ASP A 72 1.61 19.62 12.65
N PRO A 73 2.24 20.74 13.06
CA PRO A 73 3.58 20.71 13.64
C PRO A 73 3.62 20.02 15.01
N ASN A 74 2.49 19.82 15.68
CA ASN A 74 2.41 19.18 17.00
C ASN A 74 2.19 17.66 16.91
N THR A 75 1.89 17.15 15.71
CA THR A 75 1.66 15.72 15.51
C THR A 75 3.00 15.01 15.27
N ILE A 76 3.33 14.06 16.13
CA ILE A 76 4.47 13.16 15.90
C ILE A 76 4.05 12.15 14.82
N LEU A 77 4.63 12.29 13.63
CA LEU A 77 4.41 11.35 12.54
C LEU A 77 5.30 10.13 12.71
N THR A 78 4.80 8.97 12.31
CA THR A 78 5.62 7.79 12.05
C THR A 78 5.42 7.43 10.60
N ILE A 79 6.44 7.70 9.81
CA ILE A 79 6.50 7.38 8.39
C ILE A 79 7.42 6.18 8.26
N ARG A 80 6.89 5.06 7.82
CA ARG A 80 7.67 3.87 7.48
C ARG A 80 8.06 4.01 6.02
N ALA A 81 9.34 3.99 5.72
CA ALA A 81 9.84 4.25 4.38
C ALA A 81 10.99 3.31 3.99
N CYS A 82 11.07 3.00 2.69
CA CYS A 82 12.21 2.33 2.10
C CYS A 82 12.44 2.86 0.67
N VAL A 83 13.66 2.74 0.18
CA VAL A 83 14.03 3.10 -1.19
C VAL A 83 13.78 1.93 -2.13
N ALA A 84 13.02 2.16 -3.19
CA ALA A 84 12.87 1.22 -4.29
C ALA A 84 14.09 1.27 -5.22
N SER A 85 14.67 0.11 -5.50
CA SER A 85 15.79 0.00 -6.45
C SER A 85 15.31 -0.24 -7.89
N HIS A 86 16.10 0.15 -8.88
CA HIS A 86 15.82 -0.17 -10.27
C HIS A 86 15.92 -1.69 -10.50
N GLY A 87 14.91 -2.30 -11.12
CA GLY A 87 14.88 -3.75 -11.36
C GLY A 87 14.62 -4.61 -10.12
N GLN A 88 14.20 -4.02 -9.00
CA GLN A 88 13.91 -4.76 -7.77
C GLN A 88 12.68 -5.66 -7.94
N THR A 89 12.82 -6.92 -7.53
CA THR A 89 11.68 -7.81 -7.29
C THR A 89 11.39 -7.83 -5.79
N TYR A 90 10.12 -7.74 -5.42
CA TYR A 90 9.68 -7.86 -4.04
C TYR A 90 9.27 -9.32 -3.84
N GLU A 91 10.22 -10.18 -3.53
CA GLU A 91 9.88 -11.58 -3.22
C GLU A 91 9.31 -11.65 -1.80
N ALA A 92 8.20 -12.37 -1.65
CA ALA A 92 7.72 -12.74 -0.33
C ALA A 92 8.81 -13.57 0.36
N ALA A 93 9.08 -13.30 1.64
CA ALA A 93 9.97 -14.15 2.42
C ALA A 93 9.45 -15.60 2.33
N ALA A 94 10.35 -16.55 2.06
CA ALA A 94 10.01 -17.96 2.07
C ALA A 94 9.30 -18.29 3.40
N SER A 95 8.19 -19.02 3.32
CA SER A 95 7.47 -19.43 4.52
C SER A 95 8.43 -20.20 5.42
N PRO A 96 8.51 -19.91 6.73
CA PRO A 96 9.37 -20.67 7.61
C PRO A 96 9.04 -22.17 7.49
N ASP A 97 10.07 -23.01 7.37
CA ASP A 97 9.93 -24.47 7.42
C ASP A 97 9.40 -24.86 8.81
N VAL A 98 8.08 -24.87 8.95
CA VAL A 98 7.41 -25.40 10.14
C VAL A 98 7.23 -26.90 9.90
N PRO A 99 7.77 -27.78 10.77
CA PRO A 99 7.53 -29.21 10.68
C PRO A 99 6.01 -29.47 10.71
N GLN A 100 5.46 -29.88 9.58
CA GLN A 100 4.03 -30.21 9.49
C GLN A 100 3.76 -31.44 10.34
N GLN A 101 3.08 -31.24 11.47
CA GLN A 101 2.47 -32.31 12.23
C GLN A 101 1.32 -32.90 11.39
N PRO A 102 1.20 -34.24 11.24
CA PRO A 102 0.22 -34.84 10.35
C PRO A 102 -1.20 -34.69 10.92
N SER A 103 -1.84 -33.55 10.67
CA SER A 103 -3.29 -33.38 10.78
C SER A 103 -3.93 -33.79 9.46
N GLN A 104 -5.01 -34.57 9.51
CA GLN A 104 -5.64 -35.25 8.36
C GLN A 104 -6.32 -34.34 7.33
N HIS A 105 -6.08 -33.03 7.39
CA HIS A 105 -6.53 -32.09 6.36
C HIS A 105 -5.37 -31.17 6.01
N ASN A 106 -4.87 -31.31 4.77
CA ASN A 106 -3.99 -30.33 4.16
C ASN A 106 -4.78 -29.02 4.05
N LEU A 107 -4.63 -28.15 5.05
CA LEU A 107 -5.16 -26.79 5.01
C LEU A 107 -4.36 -26.04 3.93
N VAL A 108 -4.90 -26.02 2.71
CA VAL A 108 -4.39 -25.15 1.66
C VAL A 108 -4.77 -23.73 2.04
N VAL A 109 -3.78 -22.90 2.36
CA VAL A 109 -4.01 -21.46 2.53
C VAL A 109 -4.40 -20.92 1.16
N ALA A 110 -5.68 -20.59 0.98
CA ALA A 110 -6.14 -19.99 -0.25
C ALA A 110 -5.49 -18.61 -0.42
N GLU A 111 -4.81 -18.39 -1.54
CA GLU A 111 -4.18 -17.11 -1.91
C GLU A 111 -5.21 -15.96 -1.97
N SER A 112 -6.49 -16.30 -2.17
CA SER A 112 -7.62 -15.38 -2.21
C SER A 112 -8.29 -15.14 -0.85
N CYS A 113 -7.59 -15.38 0.27
CA CYS A 113 -8.11 -15.13 1.61
C CYS A 113 -9.38 -15.94 1.95
N GLY A 114 -9.57 -17.10 1.32
CA GLY A 114 -10.80 -17.88 1.43
C GLY A 114 -12.01 -17.28 0.69
N ALA A 115 -11.79 -16.29 -0.18
CA ALA A 115 -12.80 -15.70 -1.05
C ALA A 115 -12.71 -16.25 -2.48
N LYS A 116 -13.78 -16.07 -3.27
CA LYS A 116 -13.79 -16.32 -4.71
C LYS A 116 -13.44 -15.04 -5.45
N VAL A 117 -12.61 -15.14 -6.49
CA VAL A 117 -12.35 -14.03 -7.40
C VAL A 117 -13.47 -13.95 -8.45
N VAL A 118 -14.07 -12.77 -8.61
CA VAL A 118 -15.11 -12.47 -9.61
C VAL A 118 -14.74 -11.21 -10.38
N LYS A 119 -14.89 -11.26 -11.70
CA LYS A 119 -14.74 -10.09 -12.58
C LYS A 119 -15.94 -9.18 -12.46
N THR A 120 -15.71 -7.94 -12.03
CA THR A 120 -16.75 -6.92 -11.90
C THR A 120 -16.41 -5.73 -12.77
N ALA A 121 -17.38 -5.25 -13.54
CA ALA A 121 -17.24 -4.05 -14.34
C ALA A 121 -17.47 -2.82 -13.47
N PHE A 122 -16.55 -1.86 -13.55
CA PHE A 122 -16.63 -0.58 -12.88
C PHE A 122 -16.47 0.55 -13.90
N THR A 123 -17.07 1.71 -13.61
CA THR A 123 -16.83 2.94 -14.35
C THR A 123 -15.94 3.83 -13.51
N PRO A 124 -14.64 3.94 -13.82
CA PRO A 124 -13.75 4.83 -13.09
C PRO A 124 -14.17 6.29 -13.28
N GLN A 125 -13.81 7.13 -12.32
CA GLN A 125 -13.97 8.56 -12.37
C GLN A 125 -12.58 9.20 -12.34
N VAL A 126 -12.36 10.20 -13.19
CA VAL A 126 -11.08 10.88 -13.35
C VAL A 126 -11.24 12.31 -12.85
N GLY A 127 -10.35 12.73 -11.96
CA GLY A 127 -10.30 14.10 -11.45
C GLY A 127 -9.44 15.04 -12.29
N PRO A 128 -9.49 16.35 -12.01
CA PRO A 128 -8.69 17.36 -12.71
C PRO A 128 -7.19 17.09 -12.54
N SER A 129 -6.39 17.62 -13.48
CA SER A 129 -4.93 17.40 -13.59
C SER A 129 -4.08 18.01 -12.48
N THR A 130 -4.66 18.64 -11.45
CA THR A 130 -3.93 19.12 -10.27
C THR A 130 -4.86 19.15 -9.05
N LEU A 131 -4.44 18.52 -7.95
CA LEU A 131 -5.04 18.72 -6.61
C LEU A 131 -4.38 19.89 -5.83
N SER A 132 -3.54 20.67 -6.51
CA SER A 132 -2.74 21.73 -5.91
C SER A 132 -3.62 22.85 -5.37
N LYS A 133 -3.21 23.41 -4.22
CA LYS A 133 -3.54 24.81 -3.92
C LYS A 133 -2.97 25.64 -5.08
N ALA A 134 -3.73 26.61 -5.60
CA ALA A 134 -3.53 27.32 -6.87
C ALA A 134 -2.15 27.98 -7.14
N SER A 135 -1.14 27.80 -6.28
CA SER A 135 0.20 28.38 -6.33
C SER A 135 1.35 27.36 -6.44
N SER A 136 1.12 26.05 -6.34
CA SER A 136 2.18 25.03 -6.48
C SER A 136 2.33 24.57 -7.94
N PRO A 137 3.55 24.46 -8.50
CA PRO A 137 3.74 23.88 -9.81
C PRO A 137 3.35 22.39 -9.80
N ALA A 138 2.65 21.95 -10.84
CA ALA A 138 2.29 20.56 -11.02
C ALA A 138 3.54 19.66 -11.04
N PRO A 139 3.48 18.42 -10.50
CA PRO A 139 4.60 17.50 -10.55
C PRO A 139 4.92 17.13 -12.01
N GLN A 140 6.21 16.89 -12.30
CA GLN A 140 6.61 16.43 -13.64
C GLN A 140 6.04 15.04 -13.93
N SER A 141 5.48 14.83 -15.12
CA SER A 141 4.84 13.57 -15.51
C SER A 141 5.78 12.36 -15.43
N THR A 142 7.07 12.54 -15.73
CA THR A 142 8.09 11.50 -15.59
C THR A 142 8.35 11.10 -14.13
N HIS A 143 8.24 12.06 -13.20
CA HIS A 143 8.37 11.78 -11.77
C HIS A 143 7.13 11.04 -11.25
N VAL A 144 5.94 11.44 -11.70
CA VAL A 144 4.69 10.72 -11.41
C VAL A 144 4.76 9.29 -11.94
N ALA A 145 5.15 9.11 -13.20
CA ALA A 145 5.25 7.79 -13.83
C ALA A 145 6.21 6.84 -13.09
N GLU A 146 7.38 7.31 -12.67
CA GLU A 146 8.32 6.47 -11.92
C GLU A 146 7.80 6.13 -10.51
N ALA A 147 7.18 7.08 -9.81
CA ALA A 147 6.55 6.82 -8.51
C ALA A 147 5.39 5.80 -8.65
N THR A 148 4.53 5.97 -9.65
CA THR A 148 3.44 5.04 -9.95
C THR A 148 3.96 3.66 -10.30
N ARG A 149 5.01 3.55 -11.14
CA ARG A 149 5.60 2.27 -11.54
C ARG A 149 6.11 1.48 -10.34
N GLN A 150 6.77 2.14 -9.40
CA GLN A 150 7.30 1.48 -8.20
C GLN A 150 6.19 1.07 -7.22
N LEU A 151 5.11 1.86 -7.10
CA LEU A 151 3.90 1.41 -6.38
C LEU A 151 3.32 0.16 -7.03
N ALA A 152 3.19 0.15 -8.36
CA ALA A 152 2.66 -0.98 -9.11
C ALA A 152 3.45 -2.26 -8.83
N LEU A 153 4.78 -2.19 -8.90
CA LEU A 153 5.65 -3.33 -8.60
C LEU A 153 5.52 -3.82 -7.15
N PHE A 154 5.41 -2.90 -6.19
CA PHE A 154 5.26 -3.26 -4.79
C PHE A 154 3.90 -3.90 -4.49
N VAL A 155 2.82 -3.31 -5.02
CA VAL A 155 1.46 -3.78 -4.78
C VAL A 155 1.25 -5.18 -5.35
N ASP A 156 1.75 -5.45 -6.56
CA ASP A 156 1.66 -6.77 -7.21
C ASP A 156 2.26 -7.92 -6.37
N LYS A 157 3.16 -7.59 -5.45
CA LYS A 157 3.86 -8.54 -4.57
C LYS A 157 3.45 -8.44 -3.11
N SER A 158 2.55 -7.53 -2.80
CA SER A 158 2.03 -7.37 -1.45
C SER A 158 1.09 -8.52 -1.10
N ALA A 159 0.81 -8.70 0.19
CA ALA A 159 -0.20 -9.66 0.63
C ALA A 159 -1.53 -9.38 -0.07
N GLU A 160 -2.15 -10.43 -0.62
CA GLU A 160 -3.40 -10.33 -1.39
C GLU A 160 -4.55 -9.75 -0.53
N CYS A 161 -4.53 -10.09 0.76
CA CYS A 161 -5.60 -9.77 1.70
C CYS A 161 -5.46 -8.38 2.32
N GLY A 162 -6.60 -7.71 2.52
CA GLY A 162 -6.71 -6.49 3.30
C GLY A 162 -6.55 -5.21 2.47
N THR A 163 -6.67 -4.08 3.14
CA THR A 163 -6.56 -2.77 2.50
C THR A 163 -5.10 -2.44 2.16
N THR A 164 -4.89 -1.71 1.08
CA THR A 164 -3.58 -1.13 0.75
C THR A 164 -3.68 0.38 0.84
N ILE A 165 -2.81 0.96 1.67
CA ILE A 165 -2.60 2.40 1.77
C ILE A 165 -1.11 2.61 1.64
N LEU A 166 -0.67 3.15 0.50
CA LEU A 166 0.74 3.32 0.23
C LEU A 166 0.99 4.58 -0.59
N PHE A 167 2.14 5.19 -0.36
CA PHE A 167 2.61 6.33 -1.13
C PHE A 167 3.97 6.02 -1.75
N ALA A 168 4.27 6.69 -2.85
CA ALA A 168 5.61 6.76 -3.43
C ALA A 168 5.97 8.20 -3.71
N LYS A 169 7.20 8.57 -3.33
CA LYS A 169 7.82 9.87 -3.65
C LYS A 169 8.94 9.62 -4.63
N HIS A 170 8.94 10.32 -5.75
CA HIS A 170 10.09 10.37 -6.65
C HIS A 170 10.38 11.83 -6.96
N LYS A 171 11.57 12.30 -6.54
CA LYS A 171 11.96 13.72 -6.67
C LYS A 171 10.87 14.66 -6.16
N SER A 172 10.21 15.43 -7.03
CA SER A 172 9.18 16.41 -6.67
C SER A 172 7.75 15.85 -6.65
N ALA A 173 7.51 14.62 -7.08
CA ALA A 173 6.18 14.03 -7.17
C ALA A 173 5.90 13.08 -6.00
N VAL A 174 4.64 13.06 -5.58
CA VAL A 174 4.06 12.03 -4.72
C VAL A 174 2.89 11.39 -5.45
N VAL A 175 2.82 10.07 -5.37
CA VAL A 175 1.67 9.28 -5.77
C VAL A 175 1.17 8.51 -4.55
N GLY A 176 -0.13 8.55 -4.30
CA GLY A 176 -0.81 7.78 -3.27
C GLY A 176 -1.77 6.78 -3.90
N VAL A 177 -1.83 5.57 -3.34
CA VAL A 177 -2.80 4.55 -3.72
C VAL A 177 -3.60 4.09 -2.50
N TYR A 178 -4.91 4.01 -2.69
CA TYR A 178 -5.84 3.30 -1.84
C TYR A 178 -6.42 2.10 -2.59
N SER A 179 -6.42 0.93 -1.95
CA SER A 179 -7.18 -0.23 -2.40
C SER A 179 -7.97 -0.79 -1.24
N GLY A 180 -9.28 -0.91 -1.46
CA GLY A 180 -10.18 -1.63 -0.58
C GLY A 180 -9.83 -3.11 -0.46
N ALA A 181 -10.30 -3.73 0.62
CA ALA A 181 -9.96 -5.10 0.99
C ALA A 181 -10.57 -6.17 0.06
N GLN A 182 -11.54 -5.83 -0.79
CA GLN A 182 -12.12 -6.76 -1.77
C GLN A 182 -11.45 -6.65 -3.14
N ILE A 183 -10.56 -5.69 -3.37
CA ILE A 183 -9.91 -5.54 -4.67
C ILE A 183 -8.60 -6.31 -4.65
N THR A 184 -8.42 -7.17 -5.65
CA THR A 184 -7.20 -7.97 -5.76
C THR A 184 -5.98 -7.10 -6.07
N LYS A 185 -4.80 -7.48 -5.56
CA LYS A 185 -3.59 -6.66 -5.76
C LYS A 185 -3.16 -6.63 -7.22
N HIS A 186 -3.40 -7.71 -7.94
CA HIS A 186 -3.20 -7.76 -9.39
C HIS A 186 -4.08 -6.75 -10.15
N ALA A 187 -5.35 -6.59 -9.76
CA ALA A 187 -6.24 -5.60 -10.35
C ALA A 187 -5.75 -4.15 -10.05
N VAL A 188 -5.26 -3.90 -8.84
CA VAL A 188 -4.67 -2.59 -8.47
C VAL A 188 -3.42 -2.30 -9.30
N ARG A 189 -2.58 -3.31 -9.57
CA ARG A 189 -1.43 -3.17 -10.47
C ARG A 189 -1.87 -2.68 -11.85
N GLY A 190 -2.83 -3.36 -12.48
CA GLY A 190 -3.37 -2.92 -13.78
C GLY A 190 -3.98 -1.51 -13.74
N PHE A 191 -4.60 -1.13 -12.62
CA PHE A 191 -5.11 0.22 -12.41
C PHE A 191 -4.00 1.28 -12.34
N LEU A 192 -2.91 1.00 -11.62
CA LEU A 192 -1.73 1.86 -11.54
C LEU A 192 -1.02 2.00 -12.89
N ASP A 193 -0.89 0.91 -13.65
CA ASP A 193 -0.31 0.94 -14.99
C ASP A 193 -1.15 1.84 -15.93
N SER A 194 -2.48 1.74 -15.89
CA SER A 194 -3.37 2.63 -16.65
C SER A 194 -3.31 4.09 -16.19
N PHE A 195 -3.09 4.33 -14.89
CA PHE A 195 -2.93 5.69 -14.36
C PHE A 195 -1.66 6.36 -14.91
N ALA A 196 -0.54 5.64 -14.96
CA ALA A 196 0.73 6.16 -15.48
C ALA A 196 0.63 6.62 -16.94
N GLU A 197 -0.22 5.99 -17.76
CA GLU A 197 -0.44 6.35 -19.16
C GLU A 197 -1.31 7.60 -19.36
N LYS A 198 -2.33 7.79 -18.51
CA LYS A 198 -3.39 8.79 -18.70
C LYS A 198 -2.99 10.21 -18.27
N GLN A 199 -1.86 10.38 -17.59
CA GLN A 199 -1.34 11.69 -17.13
C GLN A 199 -2.36 12.56 -16.38
N THR A 200 -3.27 11.92 -15.64
CA THR A 200 -4.22 12.60 -14.76
C THR A 200 -3.66 12.69 -13.34
N SER A 201 -4.18 13.62 -12.52
CA SER A 201 -3.83 13.65 -11.10
C SER A 201 -4.63 12.69 -10.28
N THR A 202 -5.84 12.29 -10.69
CA THR A 202 -6.65 11.40 -9.86
C THR A 202 -7.48 10.46 -10.71
N VAL A 203 -7.48 9.18 -10.37
CA VAL A 203 -8.46 8.20 -10.87
C VAL A 203 -9.01 7.44 -9.67
N GLN A 204 -10.32 7.25 -9.63
CA GLN A 204 -10.99 6.46 -8.59
C GLN A 204 -12.05 5.53 -9.18
N ILE A 205 -12.24 4.38 -8.54
CA ILE A 205 -13.46 3.59 -8.57
C ILE A 205 -14.02 3.71 -7.17
N CYS A 206 -15.16 4.38 -7.00
CA CYS A 206 -15.74 4.65 -5.69
C CYS A 206 -17.26 4.39 -5.66
N GLN A 207 -17.79 3.81 -6.74
CA GLN A 207 -19.20 3.42 -6.84
C GLN A 207 -19.30 1.91 -7.03
N PRO A 208 -20.13 1.21 -6.22
CA PRO A 208 -20.93 1.73 -5.11
C PRO A 208 -20.05 2.22 -3.94
N ALA A 209 -20.55 3.19 -3.15
CA ALA A 209 -19.83 3.76 -2.02
C ALA A 209 -19.53 2.69 -0.96
N SER A 210 -18.30 2.19 -0.96
CA SER A 210 -17.83 1.14 -0.06
C SER A 210 -16.31 1.16 -0.04
N ALA A 211 -15.72 1.47 1.12
CA ALA A 211 -14.26 1.44 1.30
C ALA A 211 -13.65 0.11 0.85
N ALA A 212 -14.36 -1.01 1.00
CA ALA A 212 -13.88 -2.32 0.60
C ALA A 212 -13.77 -2.52 -0.93
N LEU A 213 -14.57 -1.80 -1.73
CA LEU A 213 -14.58 -1.85 -3.19
C LEU A 213 -13.90 -0.63 -3.83
N THR A 214 -13.58 0.39 -3.03
CA THR A 214 -12.94 1.60 -3.52
C THR A 214 -11.49 1.34 -3.95
N VAL A 215 -11.11 1.85 -5.11
CA VAL A 215 -9.72 1.97 -5.55
C VAL A 215 -9.48 3.41 -5.92
N GLY A 216 -8.39 4.01 -5.47
CA GLY A 216 -8.05 5.38 -5.80
C GLY A 216 -6.56 5.54 -5.99
N VAL A 217 -6.17 6.28 -7.03
CA VAL A 217 -4.80 6.71 -7.25
C VAL A 217 -4.79 8.22 -7.41
N VAL A 218 -3.91 8.86 -6.67
CA VAL A 218 -3.75 10.31 -6.63
C VAL A 218 -2.29 10.68 -6.86
N SER A 219 -2.00 11.73 -7.64
CA SER A 219 -0.70 12.33 -7.78
C SER A 219 -0.73 13.81 -7.42
N ALA A 220 0.33 14.27 -6.75
CA ALA A 220 0.51 15.64 -6.30
C ALA A 220 1.99 16.02 -6.27
N GLY A 221 2.29 17.31 -6.15
CA GLY A 221 3.63 17.73 -5.75
C GLY A 221 3.93 17.27 -4.32
N PHE A 222 5.20 17.01 -3.98
CA PHE A 222 5.59 16.63 -2.62
C PHE A 222 5.16 17.68 -1.57
N VAL A 223 5.21 18.96 -1.94
CA VAL A 223 4.71 20.09 -1.13
C VAL A 223 3.20 20.01 -0.83
N ASP A 224 2.45 19.32 -1.70
CA ASP A 224 1.01 19.12 -1.60
C ASP A 224 0.66 17.70 -1.05
N LEU A 225 1.59 17.03 -0.36
CA LEU A 225 1.37 15.69 0.25
C LEU A 225 0.09 15.64 1.09
N ALA A 226 -0.26 16.75 1.76
CA ALA A 226 -1.49 16.85 2.55
C ALA A 226 -2.76 16.62 1.72
N ALA A 227 -2.81 17.11 0.48
CA ALA A 227 -3.95 16.92 -0.42
C ALA A 227 -4.07 15.44 -0.84
N ALA A 228 -2.94 14.79 -1.15
CA ALA A 228 -2.92 13.36 -1.44
C ALA A 228 -3.32 12.52 -0.21
N GLN A 229 -2.89 12.92 1.00
CA GLN A 229 -3.29 12.27 2.25
C GLN A 229 -4.80 12.36 2.48
N VAL A 230 -5.40 13.54 2.27
CA VAL A 230 -6.86 13.74 2.40
C VAL A 230 -7.62 12.86 1.43
N ALA A 231 -7.21 12.80 0.16
CA ALA A 231 -7.86 11.95 -0.84
C ALA A 231 -7.88 10.47 -0.42
N ILE A 232 -6.75 9.96 0.07
CA ILE A 232 -6.69 8.57 0.57
C ILE A 232 -7.53 8.37 1.82
N LYS A 233 -7.57 9.35 2.72
CA LYS A 233 -8.42 9.30 3.91
C LYS A 233 -9.89 9.21 3.54
N ASP A 234 -10.34 9.95 2.53
CA ASP A 234 -11.73 9.93 2.07
C ASP A 234 -12.09 8.57 1.50
N TRP A 235 -11.25 8.01 0.62
CA TRP A 235 -11.44 6.64 0.10
C TRP A 235 -11.47 5.58 1.21
N ASN A 236 -10.60 5.70 2.22
CA ASN A 236 -10.61 4.82 3.38
C ASN A 236 -11.90 4.88 4.19
N ASN A 237 -12.58 6.03 4.19
CA ASN A 237 -13.87 6.20 4.84
C ASN A 237 -15.05 5.84 3.91
N GLY A 238 -14.78 5.34 2.70
CA GLY A 238 -15.80 5.00 1.71
C GLY A 238 -16.42 6.22 1.02
N LEU A 239 -15.75 7.38 1.09
CA LEU A 239 -16.15 8.61 0.42
C LEU A 239 -15.46 8.72 -0.95
N CYS A 240 -16.12 9.42 -1.87
CA CYS A 240 -15.59 9.70 -3.20
C CYS A 240 -15.13 11.14 -3.30
N LEU A 241 -14.15 11.38 -4.17
CA LEU A 241 -13.75 12.75 -4.48
C LEU A 241 -14.77 13.40 -5.43
N ASP A 242 -15.03 14.68 -5.17
CA ASP A 242 -15.88 15.52 -6.00
C ASP A 242 -15.18 15.94 -7.31
N GLU A 243 -15.93 16.60 -8.21
CA GLU A 243 -15.41 17.17 -9.47
C GLU A 243 -14.74 16.16 -10.41
N THR A 244 -15.17 14.90 -10.37
CA THR A 244 -14.65 13.85 -11.23
C THR A 244 -15.60 13.53 -12.39
N ILE A 245 -15.03 13.18 -13.54
CA ILE A 245 -15.77 12.79 -14.74
C ILE A 245 -15.69 11.27 -14.98
N PRO A 246 -16.77 10.61 -15.42
CA PRO A 246 -16.73 9.19 -15.78
C PRO A 246 -15.74 8.91 -16.92
N ALA A 247 -15.01 7.80 -16.84
CA ALA A 247 -14.11 7.30 -17.86
C ALA A 247 -14.59 5.95 -18.43
N THR A 248 -13.83 5.40 -19.38
CA THR A 248 -14.12 4.10 -20.00
C THR A 248 -14.22 3.01 -18.93
N PRO A 249 -15.28 2.18 -18.95
CA PRO A 249 -15.42 1.07 -18.01
C PRO A 249 -14.21 0.13 -18.04
N VAL A 250 -13.88 -0.39 -16.86
CA VAL A 250 -12.79 -1.36 -16.66
C VAL A 250 -13.32 -2.56 -15.87
N SER A 251 -12.78 -3.73 -16.16
CA SER A 251 -13.08 -4.93 -15.37
C SER A 251 -12.01 -5.09 -14.31
N MET A 252 -12.41 -5.25 -13.05
CA MET A 252 -11.52 -5.56 -11.94
C MET A 252 -11.85 -6.92 -11.35
N ASP A 253 -10.82 -7.61 -10.88
CA ASP A 253 -10.95 -8.85 -10.12
C ASP A 253 -11.24 -8.50 -8.64
N VAL A 254 -12.39 -8.94 -8.15
CA VAL A 254 -12.94 -8.66 -6.82
C VAL A 254 -13.05 -9.95 -6.02
N LEU A 255 -12.62 -9.91 -4.77
CA LEU A 255 -12.78 -10.97 -3.77
C LEU A 255 -14.18 -10.92 -3.18
N VAL A 256 -14.92 -12.02 -3.34
CA VAL A 256 -16.30 -12.17 -2.86
C VAL A 256 -16.36 -13.35 -1.89
N SER A 257 -17.02 -13.15 -0.75
CA SER A 257 -17.14 -14.21 0.27
C SER A 257 -17.80 -15.46 -0.30
N THR A 258 -17.17 -16.62 -0.08
CA THR A 258 -17.79 -17.91 -0.32
C THR A 258 -18.53 -18.31 0.95
N VAL A 259 -19.84 -18.04 1.02
CA VAL A 259 -20.67 -18.73 2.01
C VAL A 259 -20.86 -20.15 1.49
N ASP A 260 -20.25 -21.10 2.19
CA ASP A 260 -20.47 -22.51 1.92
C ASP A 260 -21.90 -22.86 2.40
N ASN A 261 -22.84 -23.03 1.47
CA ASN A 261 -24.22 -23.43 1.78
C ASN A 261 -24.31 -24.85 2.40
N SER A 262 -23.17 -25.52 2.63
CA SER A 262 -23.09 -26.83 3.28
C SER A 262 -23.23 -26.79 4.80
N PHE A 263 -23.20 -25.62 5.45
CA PHE A 263 -23.60 -25.47 6.86
C PHE A 263 -25.13 -25.46 7.00
N ASN A 264 -25.78 -26.55 6.58
CA ASN A 264 -27.05 -26.93 7.19
C ASN A 264 -26.73 -27.30 8.63
N ALA A 265 -26.88 -26.34 9.56
CA ALA A 265 -26.93 -26.65 10.97
C ALA A 265 -27.98 -27.77 11.15
N PRO A 266 -27.65 -28.90 11.79
CA PRO A 266 -28.66 -29.88 12.13
C PRO A 266 -29.69 -29.16 13.00
N THR A 267 -30.91 -29.03 12.47
CA THR A 267 -32.07 -28.56 13.21
C THR A 267 -32.34 -29.62 14.27
N ASN A 268 -31.63 -29.56 15.40
CA ASN A 268 -32.00 -30.29 16.60
C ASN A 268 -33.25 -29.61 17.15
N THR A 269 -34.40 -30.06 16.66
CA THR A 269 -35.70 -29.80 17.27
C THR A 269 -35.64 -30.38 18.68
N THR A 270 -35.33 -29.56 19.67
CA THR A 270 -35.57 -29.91 21.07
C THR A 270 -37.08 -29.93 21.28
N THR A 271 -37.68 -31.12 21.17
CA THR A 271 -39.03 -31.38 21.66
C THR A 271 -38.99 -31.24 23.17
N ILE A 272 -39.49 -30.12 23.69
CA ILE A 272 -39.66 -29.91 25.13
C ILE A 272 -40.81 -30.82 25.59
N SER A 273 -40.47 -32.00 26.09
CA SER A 273 -41.41 -32.85 26.85
C SER A 273 -41.76 -32.13 28.15
N HIS A 274 -42.99 -31.64 28.27
CA HIS A 274 -43.51 -31.14 29.54
C HIS A 274 -43.86 -32.33 30.44
N ASP A 275 -42.91 -32.76 31.27
CA ASP A 275 -43.23 -33.65 32.38
C ASP A 275 -43.92 -32.88 33.51
N ASN A 276 -45.19 -33.23 33.71
CA ASN A 276 -46.11 -32.60 34.63
C ASN A 276 -45.80 -33.06 36.08
N ILE A 277 -45.04 -32.27 36.83
CA ILE A 277 -44.74 -32.55 38.24
C ILE A 277 -45.99 -32.28 39.08
N THR A 278 -46.63 -33.35 39.52
CA THR A 278 -47.78 -33.32 40.43
C THR A 278 -47.29 -33.02 41.86
N ALA A 279 -47.71 -31.88 42.41
CA ALA A 279 -47.46 -31.52 43.80
C ALA A 279 -48.26 -32.45 44.74
N ARG A 280 -47.56 -33.21 45.59
CA ARG A 280 -48.16 -33.98 46.68
C ARG A 280 -48.05 -33.18 47.98
N GLY A 281 -49.20 -32.76 48.49
CA GLY A 281 -49.37 -32.12 49.79
C GLY A 281 -48.96 -33.04 50.95
N LYS A 282 -48.43 -32.37 51.98
CA LYS A 282 -48.06 -32.87 53.31
C LYS A 282 -49.29 -33.35 54.10
N PRO A 283 -49.04 -34.04 55.22
CA PRO A 283 -49.46 -33.49 56.51
C PRO A 283 -48.32 -32.79 57.25
#